data_AF-A0AB72ZMC1-F1
#
_entry.id   AF-A0AB72ZMC1-F1
#
_cell.length_a   1.000
_cell.length_b   1.000
_cell.length_c   1.000
_cell.angle_alpha   90.00
_cell.angle_beta   90.00
_cell.angle_gamma   90.00
#
_symmetry.space_group_name_H-M   'P 1'
#
loop_
_entity.id
_entity.type
_entity.pdbx_description
1 polymer ?
#
loop_
_entity_poly.entity_id
_entity_poly.type
_entity_poly.pdbx_seq_one_letter_code
_entity_poly.pdbx_strand_id
1 'polypeptide(L)'
;MKTLKNWLLINEYPDHLELRVDDRHIFCLYVLEPNLCRVLIKREGELALSRTWSIAPQGDVPWSGRDRLSLEGFSLPGYQLEKHEQQLVVTTECLRVTIHQPLHLTWEY
;
A
#
# COMPACT_ATOMS: atom_id res chain seq x y z
N MET A 1 -10.87 -18.41 -8.00
CA MET A 1 -10.26 -17.18 -7.44
C MET A 1 -10.85 -16.00 -8.20
N LYS A 2 -11.50 -15.03 -7.53
CA LYS A 2 -12.11 -13.86 -8.20
C LYS A 2 -11.06 -12.75 -8.27
N THR A 3 -10.82 -12.20 -9.46
CA THR A 3 -9.94 -11.04 -9.64
C THR A 3 -10.64 -9.80 -9.10
N LEU A 4 -9.92 -9.04 -8.26
CA LEU A 4 -10.33 -7.71 -7.79
C LEU A 4 -10.25 -6.72 -8.96
N LYS A 5 -11.27 -5.87 -9.16
CA LYS A 5 -11.33 -5.05 -10.38
C LYS A 5 -11.63 -3.59 -10.11
N ASN A 6 -12.79 -3.30 -9.54
CA ASN A 6 -13.27 -1.94 -9.45
C ASN A 6 -12.80 -1.32 -8.15
N TRP A 7 -12.27 -0.11 -8.19
CA TRP A 7 -11.82 0.55 -6.98
C TRP A 7 -12.26 2.01 -6.93
N LEU A 8 -12.37 2.51 -5.70
CA LEU A 8 -12.62 3.91 -5.41
C LEU A 8 -11.57 4.37 -4.40
N LEU A 9 -10.88 5.47 -4.69
CA LEU A 9 -10.03 6.12 -3.70
C LEU A 9 -10.90 6.64 -2.55
N ILE A 10 -10.68 6.14 -1.34
CA ILE A 10 -11.48 6.51 -0.16
C ILE A 10 -10.70 7.36 0.83
N ASN A 11 -9.38 7.17 0.94
CA ASN A 11 -8.52 7.98 1.80
C ASN A 11 -7.16 8.21 1.12
N GLU A 12 -6.61 9.40 1.36
CA GLU A 12 -5.27 9.81 0.96
C GLU A 12 -4.55 10.33 2.21
N TYR A 13 -3.46 9.68 2.57
CA TYR A 13 -2.62 10.02 3.71
C TYR A 13 -1.22 10.40 3.23
N PRO A 14 -0.42 11.11 4.04
CA PRO A 14 0.94 11.51 3.65
C PRO A 14 1.85 10.33 3.23
N ASP A 15 1.67 9.15 3.82
CA ASP A 15 2.49 7.96 3.55
C ASP A 15 1.79 6.85 2.76
N HIS A 16 0.46 6.94 2.54
CA HIS A 16 -0.26 5.90 1.81
C HIS A 16 -1.61 6.33 1.23
N LEU A 17 -2.12 5.51 0.32
CA LEU A 17 -3.48 5.55 -0.19
C LEU A 17 -4.29 4.38 0.33
N GLU A 18 -5.59 4.59 0.52
CA GLU A 18 -6.56 3.51 0.69
C GLU A 18 -7.63 3.56 -0.40
N LEU A 19 -7.81 2.43 -1.09
CA LEU A 19 -8.84 2.20 -2.09
C LEU A 19 -9.84 1.18 -1.56
N ARG A 20 -11.14 1.47 -1.71
CA ARG A 20 -12.19 0.46 -1.56
C ARG A 20 -12.30 -0.31 -2.86
N VAL A 21 -12.14 -1.64 -2.79
CA VAL A 21 -12.12 -2.53 -3.95
C VAL A 21 -13.32 -3.46 -3.92
N ASP A 22 -14.05 -3.52 -5.04
CA ASP A 22 -15.30 -4.25 -5.23
C ASP A 22 -16.29 -4.03 -4.06
N ASP A 23 -16.38 -2.79 -3.57
CA ASP A 23 -17.21 -2.33 -2.45
C ASP A 23 -16.99 -3.04 -1.10
N ARG A 24 -15.95 -3.86 -0.98
CA ARG A 24 -15.80 -4.78 0.15
C ARG A 24 -14.42 -4.75 0.79
N HIS A 25 -13.37 -4.81 -0.01
CA HIS A 25 -12.00 -4.95 0.50
C HIS A 25 -11.31 -3.60 0.52
N ILE A 26 -10.31 -3.44 1.39
CA ILE A 26 -9.46 -2.25 1.39
C ILE A 26 -8.11 -2.63 0.82
N PHE A 27 -7.71 -1.97 -0.26
CA PHE A 27 -6.37 -2.02 -0.81
C PHE A 27 -5.61 -0.79 -0.32
N CYS A 28 -4.39 -0.99 0.19
CA CYS A 28 -3.52 0.09 0.62
C CYS A 28 -2.22 0.02 -0.17
N LEU A 29 -1.76 1.18 -0.66
CA LEU A 29 -0.40 1.36 -1.19
C LEU A 29 0.33 2.33 -0.27
N TYR A 30 1.30 1.80 0.48
CA TYR A 30 2.19 2.59 1.34
C TYR A 30 3.48 2.91 0.61
N VAL A 31 3.97 4.14 0.77
CA VAL A 31 5.31 4.57 0.38
C VAL A 31 6.19 4.56 1.63
N LEU A 32 7.05 3.55 1.72
CA LEU A 32 7.88 3.32 2.90
C LEU A 32 9.25 4.01 2.77
N GLU A 33 9.85 3.90 1.59
CA GLU A 33 11.14 4.50 1.23
C GLU A 33 11.06 5.03 -0.22
N PRO A 34 12.02 5.86 -0.69
CA PRO A 34 12.01 6.40 -2.05
C PRO A 34 11.95 5.33 -3.16
N ASN A 35 12.35 4.09 -2.87
CA ASN A 35 12.34 2.97 -3.80
C ASN A 35 11.55 1.76 -3.27
N LEU A 36 10.77 1.91 -2.19
CA LEU A 36 10.04 0.82 -1.54
C LEU A 36 8.61 1.22 -1.26
N CYS A 37 7.67 0.50 -1.89
CA CYS A 37 6.27 0.56 -1.53
C CYS A 37 5.77 -0.77 -0.98
N ARG A 38 4.80 -0.72 -0.07
CA ARG A 38 4.09 -1.89 0.46
C ARG A 38 2.65 -1.89 -0.05
N VAL A 39 2.29 -2.98 -0.72
CA VAL A 39 0.89 -3.29 -1.05
C VAL A 39 0.29 -4.15 0.06
N LEU A 40 -0.87 -3.74 0.57
CA LEU A 40 -1.62 -4.47 1.58
C LEU A 40 -3.08 -4.59 1.16
N ILE A 41 -3.67 -5.77 1.30
CA ILE A 41 -5.10 -5.99 1.09
C ILE A 41 -5.72 -6.45 2.40
N LYS A 42 -6.64 -5.65 2.94
CA LYS A 42 -7.49 -5.97 4.09
C LYS A 42 -8.80 -6.58 3.56
N ARG A 43 -8.99 -7.88 3.75
CA ARG A 43 -10.17 -8.58 3.25
C ARG A 43 -11.34 -8.18 4.14
N GLU A 44 -12.32 -7.49 3.55
CA GLU A 44 -13.51 -7.01 4.29
C GLU A 44 -13.13 -5.95 5.32
N GLY A 45 -12.10 -5.15 5.01
CA GLY A 45 -11.55 -4.17 5.93
C GLY A 45 -10.60 -4.76 6.97
N GLU A 46 -10.51 -6.09 7.08
CA GLU A 46 -9.80 -6.76 8.17
C GLU A 46 -8.48 -7.43 7.75
N LEU A 47 -7.56 -7.51 8.71
CA LEU A 47 -6.33 -8.29 8.59
C LEU A 47 -6.54 -9.73 9.07
N ALA A 48 -6.10 -10.70 8.28
CA ALA A 48 -6.08 -12.09 8.71
C ALA A 48 -5.09 -12.33 9.88
N LEU A 49 -3.99 -11.57 9.91
CA LEU A 49 -2.98 -11.61 10.96
C LEU A 49 -2.54 -10.17 11.27
N SER A 50 -2.61 -9.75 12.52
CA SER A 50 -2.19 -8.40 12.95
C SER A 50 -0.69 -8.30 13.25
N ARG A 51 0.05 -9.40 13.23
CA ARG A 51 1.48 -9.45 13.55
C ARG A 51 2.33 -9.97 12.38
N THR A 52 3.60 -9.58 12.36
CA THR A 52 4.60 -10.05 11.38
C THR A 52 5.99 -10.13 12.01
N TRP A 53 6.83 -11.01 11.45
CA TRP A 53 8.25 -11.18 11.78
C TRP A 53 9.17 -10.89 10.59
N SER A 54 8.60 -10.77 9.38
CA SER A 54 9.37 -10.70 8.13
C SER A 54 9.72 -9.27 7.71
N ILE A 55 9.16 -8.26 8.38
CA ILE A 55 9.37 -6.84 8.04
C ILE A 55 10.17 -6.21 9.17
N ALA A 56 11.45 -5.94 8.92
CA ALA A 56 12.46 -5.68 9.94
C ALA A 56 13.38 -4.49 9.57
N PRO A 57 12.84 -3.29 9.28
CA PRO A 57 13.61 -2.14 8.79
C PRO A 57 14.76 -1.69 9.70
N GLN A 58 14.69 -1.95 11.01
CA GLN A 58 15.69 -1.54 12.00
C GLN A 58 16.41 -2.72 12.68
N GLY A 59 16.32 -3.93 12.11
CA GLY A 59 16.89 -5.14 12.69
C GLY A 59 15.85 -6.11 13.26
N ASP A 60 16.30 -7.07 14.07
CA ASP A 60 15.51 -8.24 14.47
C ASP A 60 14.17 -7.89 15.14
N VAL A 61 13.13 -8.62 14.75
CA VAL A 61 11.77 -8.45 15.28
C VAL A 61 11.60 -9.28 16.56
N PRO A 62 10.98 -8.75 17.63
CA PRO A 62 10.72 -9.50 18.86
C PRO A 62 9.95 -10.81 18.60
N TRP A 63 10.09 -11.77 19.51
CA TRP A 63 9.38 -13.06 19.41
C TRP A 63 7.86 -12.92 19.29
N SER A 64 7.26 -11.91 19.93
CA SER A 64 5.83 -11.59 19.81
C SER A 64 5.40 -11.07 18.43
N GLY A 65 6.33 -10.93 17.50
CA GLY A 65 6.18 -10.17 16.26
C GLY A 65 6.10 -8.68 16.53
N ARG A 66 6.08 -7.89 15.46
CA ARG A 66 5.67 -6.49 15.47
C ARG A 66 4.26 -6.35 14.89
N ASP A 67 3.63 -5.21 15.14
CA ASP A 67 2.38 -4.86 14.46
C ASP A 67 2.60 -4.84 12.93
N ARG A 68 1.74 -5.53 12.20
CA ARG A 68 1.76 -5.61 10.73
C ARG A 68 1.55 -4.24 10.08
N LEU A 69 0.82 -3.33 10.72
CA LEU A 69 0.55 -1.99 10.19
C LEU A 69 1.62 -0.97 10.59
N SER A 70 2.41 -1.25 11.63
CA SER A 70 3.46 -0.33 12.10
C SER A 70 4.41 0.08 10.97
N LEU A 71 4.59 1.39 10.86
CA LEU A 71 5.53 2.05 9.93
C LEU A 71 6.84 2.42 10.62
N GLU A 72 7.00 2.06 11.90
CA GLU A 72 8.19 2.41 12.67
C GLU A 72 9.45 1.84 12.01
N GLY A 73 10.41 2.73 11.79
CA GLY A 73 11.69 2.43 11.18
C GLY A 73 11.78 2.62 9.67
N PHE A 74 10.71 3.04 9.01
CA PHE A 74 10.76 3.54 7.64
C PHE A 74 10.90 5.06 7.62
N SER A 75 11.50 5.62 6.56
CA SER A 75 11.70 7.08 6.43
C SER A 75 10.43 7.85 6.04
N LEU A 76 9.50 7.20 5.35
CA LEU A 76 8.22 7.78 4.89
C LEU A 76 8.41 9.10 4.12
N PRO A 77 9.04 9.08 2.93
CA PRO A 77 9.41 10.30 2.21
C PRO A 77 8.21 11.08 1.63
N GLY A 78 7.00 10.53 1.74
CA GLY A 78 5.82 11.02 1.03
C GLY A 78 5.86 10.69 -0.46
N TYR A 79 4.90 11.23 -1.20
CA TYR A 79 4.74 10.99 -2.63
C TYR A 79 3.95 12.10 -3.31
N GLN A 80 4.03 12.14 -4.63
CA GLN A 80 3.14 12.91 -5.48
C GLN A 80 2.05 11.99 -6.03
N LEU A 81 0.82 12.49 -6.10
CA LEU A 81 -0.34 11.76 -6.60
C LEU A 81 -0.97 12.48 -7.79
N GLU A 82 -1.04 11.80 -8.92
CA GLU A 82 -1.83 12.22 -10.07
C GLU A 82 -3.09 11.35 -10.17
N LYS A 83 -4.25 12.01 -10.29
CA LYS A 83 -5.56 11.36 -10.39
C LYS A 83 -6.07 11.47 -11.81
N HIS A 84 -6.34 10.33 -12.43
CA HIS A 84 -6.96 10.23 -13.76
C HIS A 84 -8.25 9.42 -13.67
N GLU A 85 -9.07 9.45 -14.74
CA GLU A 85 -10.37 8.79 -14.76
C GLU A 85 -10.29 7.28 -14.47
N GLN A 86 -9.23 6.60 -14.91
CA GLN A 86 -9.08 5.14 -14.82
C GLN A 86 -7.77 4.71 -14.17
N GLN A 87 -7.00 5.64 -13.59
CA GLN A 87 -5.75 5.31 -12.92
C GLN A 87 -5.36 6.34 -11.87
N LEU A 88 -4.58 5.89 -10.89
CA LEU A 88 -3.80 6.76 -10.00
C LEU A 88 -2.33 6.53 -10.28
N VAL A 89 -1.54 7.59 -10.32
CA VAL A 89 -0.09 7.51 -10.45
C VAL A 89 0.53 8.05 -9.17
N VAL A 90 1.26 7.17 -8.47
CA VAL A 90 2.01 7.50 -7.26
C VAL A 90 3.48 7.58 -7.63
N THR A 91 4.06 8.77 -7.46
CA THR A 91 5.46 9.04 -7.83
C THR A 91 6.26 9.41 -6.59
N THR A 92 7.41 8.75 -6.44
CA THR A 92 8.44 9.04 -5.44
C THR A 92 9.71 9.51 -6.16
N GLU A 93 10.81 9.71 -5.44
CA GLU A 93 12.09 10.08 -6.06
C GLU A 93 12.66 8.98 -6.97
N CYS A 94 12.44 7.70 -6.65
CA CYS A 94 13.06 6.58 -7.38
C CYS A 94 12.07 5.60 -8.00
N LEU A 95 10.77 5.74 -7.72
CA LEU A 95 9.77 4.77 -8.12
C LEU A 95 8.46 5.44 -8.50
N ARG A 96 7.88 5.00 -9.61
CA ARG A 96 6.52 5.31 -10.02
C ARG A 96 5.66 4.04 -9.99
N VAL A 97 4.52 4.13 -9.34
CA VAL A 97 3.52 3.06 -9.27
C VAL A 97 2.21 3.56 -9.85
N THR A 98 1.76 2.92 -10.92
CA THR A 98 0.45 3.22 -11.53
C THR A 98 -0.56 2.17 -11.09
N ILE A 99 -1.64 2.61 -10.44
CA ILE A 99 -2.79 1.80 -10.04
C ILE A 99 -3.87 1.98 -11.10
N HIS A 100 -4.10 0.95 -11.91
CA HIS A 100 -5.04 0.97 -13.03
C HIS A 100 -6.44 0.51 -12.62
N GLN A 101 -7.45 0.87 -13.40
CA GLN A 101 -8.79 0.30 -13.36
C GLN A 101 -9.09 -0.43 -14.69
N PRO A 102 -9.32 -1.75 -14.70
CA PRO A 102 -9.42 -2.68 -13.57
C PRO A 102 -8.10 -2.86 -12.80
N LEU A 103 -8.20 -3.16 -11.49
CA LEU A 103 -7.08 -3.21 -10.56
C LEU A 103 -5.93 -4.10 -11.06
N HIS A 104 -4.85 -3.44 -11.47
CA HIS A 104 -3.51 -4.00 -11.62
C HIS A 104 -2.49 -2.88 -11.41
N LEU A 105 -1.23 -3.25 -11.17
CA LEU A 105 -0.16 -2.31 -10.88
C LEU A 105 0.91 -2.37 -11.95
N THR A 106 1.37 -1.20 -12.40
CA THR A 106 2.62 -1.06 -13.16
C THR A 106 3.66 -0.38 -12.28
N TRP A 107 4.88 -0.91 -12.29
CA TRP A 107 6.00 -0.43 -11.50
C TRP A 107 7.13 0.00 -12.43
N GLU A 108 7.65 1.20 -12.22
CA GLU A 108 8.65 1.83 -13.08
C GLU A 108 9.72 2.50 -12.21
N TYR A 109 10.99 2.32 -12.57
CA TYR A 109 12.18 2.85 -11.87
C TYR A 109 12.85 3.93 -12.72
#